data_AF-A0A7J9N7L1-F1
#
_entry.id   AF-A0A7J9N7L1-F1
#
_cell.length_a   1.000
_cell.length_b   1.000
_cell.length_c   1.000
_cell.angle_alpha   90.00
_cell.angle_beta   90.00
_cell.angle_gamma   90.00
#
_symmetry.space_group_name_H-M   'P 1'
#
loop_
_entity.id
_entity.type
_entity.pdbx_description
1 polymer ?
#
loop_
_entity_poly.entity_id
_entity_poly.type
_entity_poly.pdbx_seq_one_letter_code
_entity_poly.pdbx_strand_id
1 'polypeptide(L)' 'MLNLSQDNFTGPIPHGKQFNTFSNDSYIGNLGLCGLPLSNRCDNDSKLQPNLMEMMMKN' A
#
# COMPACT_ATOMS: atom_id res chain seq x y z
N MET A 1 -13.49 -15.36 -2.15
CA MET A 1 -13.00 -14.05 -2.61
C MET A 1 -12.93 -13.15 -1.38
N LEU A 2 -11.75 -12.63 -1.05
CA LEU A 2 -11.59 -11.70 0.07
C LEU A 2 -11.67 -10.27 -0.50
N ASN A 3 -12.43 -9.40 0.16
CA ASN A 3 -12.54 -7.99 -0.19
C ASN A 3 -12.08 -7.16 1.02
N LEU A 4 -10.93 -6.49 0.88
CA LEU A 4 -10.38 -5.53 1.83
C LEU A 4 -10.30 -4.13 1.20
N SER A 5 -11.10 -3.90 0.14
CA SER A 5 -11.09 -2.62 -0.58
C SER A 5 -11.76 -1.52 0.25
N GLN A 6 -11.30 -0.29 0.04
CA GLN A 6 -11.86 0.93 0.61
C GLN A 6 -11.84 0.97 2.15
N ASP A 7 -10.89 0.25 2.74
CA ASP A 7 -10.53 0.38 4.14
C ASP A 7 -9.38 1.40 4.32
N ASN A 8 -8.93 1.59 5.56
CA ASN A 8 -7.82 2.50 5.91
C ASN A 8 -6.54 1.75 6.32
N PHE A 9 -6.25 0.61 5.66
CA PHE A 9 -5.03 -0.15 5.97
C PHE A 9 -3.76 0.56 5.47
N THR A 10 -2.67 0.35 6.20
CA THR A 10 -1.36 0.94 5.88
C THR A 10 -0.23 -0.08 6.07
N GLY A 11 0.88 0.13 5.36
CA GLY A 11 2.07 -0.72 5.43
C GLY A 11 2.16 -1.81 4.35
N PRO A 12 3.16 -2.69 4.42
CA PRO A 12 3.35 -3.74 3.43
C PRO A 12 2.22 -4.77 3.46
N ILE A 13 1.74 -5.18 2.28
CA ILE A 13 0.85 -6.34 2.15
C ILE A 13 1.62 -7.59 2.62
N PRO A 14 1.10 -8.36 3.60
CA PRO A 14 1.80 -9.53 4.09
C PRO A 14 1.96 -10.58 2.99
N HIS A 15 3.15 -11.17 2.89
CA HIS A 15 3.40 -12.27 1.97
C HIS A 15 2.93 -13.60 2.55
N GLY A 16 2.26 -14.41 1.73
CA GLY A 16 1.80 -15.73 2.14
C GLY A 16 0.91 -16.38 1.10
N LYS A 17 0.76 -17.71 1.18
CA LYS A 17 -0.05 -18.46 0.21
C LYS A 17 -1.48 -17.91 0.08
N GLN A 18 -2.09 -17.45 1.17
CA GLN A 18 -3.42 -16.83 1.09
C GLN A 18 -3.39 -15.47 0.38
N PHE A 19 -2.48 -14.57 0.75
CA PHE A 19 -2.47 -13.18 0.27
C PHE A 19 -2.01 -13.06 -1.18
N ASN A 20 -1.12 -13.97 -1.61
CA ASN A 20 -0.61 -14.03 -2.98
C ASN A 20 -1.68 -14.47 -4.01
N THR A 21 -2.85 -14.94 -3.55
CA THR A 21 -3.95 -15.35 -4.44
C THR A 21 -5.01 -14.27 -4.69
N PHE A 22 -4.97 -13.16 -3.94
CA PHE A 22 -5.92 -12.07 -4.10
C PHE A 22 -5.46 -11.09 -5.18
N SER A 23 -6.41 -10.56 -5.96
CA SER A 23 -6.14 -9.58 -7.01
C SER A 23 -5.91 -8.19 -6.43
N ASN A 24 -5.42 -7.26 -7.27
CA ASN A 24 -5.26 -5.84 -6.91
C ASN A 24 -6.57 -5.23 -6.38
N ASP A 25 -7.71 -5.57 -6.99
CA ASP A 25 -9.03 -5.06 -6.61
C ASP A 25 -9.41 -5.36 -5.15
N SER A 26 -8.85 -6.43 -4.56
CA SER A 26 -9.05 -6.73 -3.14
C SER A 26 -8.42 -5.70 -2.20
N TYR A 27 -7.53 -4.83 -2.68
CA TYR A 27 -6.74 -3.89 -1.88
C TYR A 27 -6.93 -2.42 -2.29
N ILE A 28 -7.70 -2.15 -3.37
CA ILE A 28 -7.92 -0.79 -3.87
C ILE A 28 -8.54 0.12 -2.80
N GLY A 29 -8.18 1.41 -2.79
CA GLY A 29 -8.70 2.38 -1.83
C GLY A 29 -7.91 2.48 -0.51
N ASN A 30 -6.99 1.55 -0.23
CA ASN A 30 -6.10 1.63 0.93
C ASN A 30 -4.79 2.36 0.57
N LEU A 31 -4.80 3.71 0.60
CA LEU A 31 -3.68 4.54 0.11
C LEU A 31 -2.33 4.28 0.81
N GLY A 32 -2.36 3.76 2.05
CA GLY A 32 -1.14 3.47 2.79
C GLY A 32 -0.60 2.05 2.60
N LEU A 33 -1.32 1.14 1.92
CA LEU A 33 -0.80 -0.19 1.62
C LEU A 33 0.25 -0.11 0.53
N CYS A 34 1.28 -0.95 0.57
CA CYS A 34 2.30 -1.07 -0.47
C CYS A 34 2.71 -2.54 -0.69
N GLY A 35 3.33 -2.85 -1.83
CA GLY A 35 3.78 -4.21 -2.18
C GLY A 35 2.78 -4.97 -3.06
N LEU A 36 3.21 -6.15 -3.55
CA LEU A 36 2.39 -6.96 -4.47
C LEU A 36 1.06 -7.39 -3.82
N PRO A 37 -0.07 -7.40 -4.56
CA PRO A 37 -0.22 -7.18 -6.01
C PRO A 37 -0.36 -5.72 -6.46
N LEU A 38 -0.23 -4.74 -5.55
CA LEU A 38 -0.29 -3.33 -5.93
C LEU A 38 0.99 -2.92 -6.67
N SER A 39 0.88 -1.90 -7.53
CA SER A 39 2.02 -1.34 -8.28
C SER A 39 2.91 -0.45 -7.42
N ASN A 40 2.40 0.06 -6.29
CA ASN A 40 3.18 0.90 -5.40
C ASN A 40 4.09 0.03 -4.54
N ARG A 41 5.39 0.26 -4.66
CA ARG A 41 6.41 -0.48 -3.93
C ARG A 41 6.51 0.06 -2.51
N CYS A 42 6.86 -0.80 -1.56
CA CYS A 42 7.25 -0.34 -0.24
C CYS A 42 8.65 0.24 -0.31
N ASP A 43 8.84 1.43 0.27
CA ASP A 43 10.17 2.01 0.43
C ASP A 43 10.93 1.19 1.48
N ASN A 44 11.93 0.43 1.01
CA ASN A 44 12.81 -0.31 1.90
C ASN A 44 13.90 0.65 2.41
N ASP A 45 13.94 0.79 3.73
CA ASP A 45 14.97 1.39 4.58
C ASP A 45 14.94 2.91 4.90
N SER A 46 14.57 3.14 6.16
CA SER A 46 15.25 3.99 7.14
C SER A 46 15.37 5.50 6.86
N LYS A 47 14.47 6.25 7.53
CA LYS A 47 14.60 7.65 7.99
C LYS A 47 14.89 8.74 6.92
N LEU A 48 14.07 9.79 7.02
CA LEU A 48 14.31 11.16 6.54
C LEU A 48 14.00 11.42 5.05
N GLN A 49 12.72 11.56 4.69
CA GLN A 49 12.26 12.75 3.95
C GLN A 49 10.89 13.17 4.51
N PRO A 50 10.64 14.46 4.81
CA PRO A 50 9.28 14.97 4.94
C PRO A 50 8.54 14.56 3.68
N ASN A 51 7.31 14.10 3.83
CA ASN A 51 6.56 13.49 2.74
C ASN A 51 6.71 14.33 1.47
N LEU A 52 7.21 13.73 0.39
CA LEU A 52 7.18 14.36 -0.94
C LEU A 52 5.74 14.80 -1.29
N MET A 53 4.76 14.06 -0.76
CA MET A 53 3.34 14.39 -0.72
C MET A 53 3.03 15.68 0.09
N GLU A 54 3.66 15.92 1.25
CA GLU A 54 3.56 17.19 2.00
C GLU A 54 4.16 18.36 1.20
N MET A 55 5.26 18.14 0.48
CA MET A 55 5.91 19.19 -0.31
C MET A 55 5.10 19.56 -1.57
N MET A 56 4.36 18.61 -2.17
CA MET A 56 3.55 18.83 -3.38
C MET A 56 2.15 19.38 -3.11
N MET A 57 1.63 19.27 -1.89
CA MET A 57 0.27 19.72 -1.52
C MET A 57 0.23 21.10 -0.85
N LYS A 58 1.33 21.88 -0.85
CA LYS A 58 1.44 23.14 -0.08
C LYS A 58 1.47 24.44 -0.90
N ASN A 59 0.83 24.48 -2.07
CA ASN A 59 0.62 25.70 -2.85
C ASN A 59 -0.85 26.08 -2.97
#